data_AF-A0A0N1BDK5-F1
#
_entry.id   AF-A0A0N1BDK5-F1
#
_cell.length_a   1.000
_cell.length_b   1.000
_cell.length_c   1.000
_cell.angle_alpha   90.00
_cell.angle_beta   90.00
_cell.angle_gamma   90.00
#
_symmetry.space_group_name_H-M   'P 1'
#
loop_
_entity.id
_entity.type
_entity.pdbx_description
1 polymer ?
#
loop_
_entity_poly.entity_id
_entity_poly.type
_entity_poly.pdbx_seq_one_letter_code
_entity_poly.pdbx_strand_id
1 'polypeptide(L)'
;MRGNVLQFISDMGFDASNRGDDAVYVFRKPSDSNARGVTSAAQSAAYWRAQHIGGIVPDYEEILSEGFERFVRPGDVVIDVGVNQGRHFKKLKELVGPAGRAIGFEP
;
A
#
# COMPACT_ATOMS: atom_id res chain seq x y z
N MET A 1 -25.53 -17.94 1.20
CA MET A 1 -25.57 -16.47 1.35
C MET A 1 -24.36 -15.89 0.64
N ARG A 2 -24.53 -15.37 -0.58
CA ARG A 2 -23.50 -14.63 -1.32
C ARG A 2 -24.02 -13.20 -1.47
N GLY A 3 -23.92 -12.43 -0.40
CA GLY A 3 -24.15 -10.99 -0.42
C GLY A 3 -23.00 -10.34 -1.18
N ASN A 4 -23.35 -9.60 -2.23
CA ASN A 4 -22.50 -9.10 -3.29
C ASN A 4 -21.36 -8.22 -2.71
N VAL A 5 -20.10 -8.57 -2.95
CA VAL A 5 -18.91 -7.81 -2.51
C VAL A 5 -19.00 -6.34 -2.91
N LEU A 6 -19.70 -6.05 -4.02
CA LEU A 6 -19.94 -4.70 -4.51
C LEU A 6 -20.82 -3.87 -3.56
N GLN A 7 -21.79 -4.50 -2.90
CA GLN A 7 -22.62 -3.81 -1.91
C GLN A 7 -21.80 -3.45 -0.68
N PHE A 8 -20.95 -4.37 -0.20
CA PHE A 8 -20.04 -4.12 0.91
C PHE A 8 -19.07 -2.95 0.61
N ILE A 9 -18.51 -2.92 -0.60
CA ILE A 9 -17.64 -1.83 -1.05
C ILE A 9 -18.42 -0.50 -1.13
N SER A 10 -19.65 -0.53 -1.64
CA SER A 10 -20.52 0.65 -1.69
C SER A 10 -20.91 1.17 -0.31
N ASP A 11 -21.21 0.30 0.65
CA ASP A 11 -21.60 0.67 2.02
C ASP A 11 -20.44 1.33 2.78
N MET A 12 -19.20 1.03 2.38
CA MET A 12 -17.99 1.71 2.86
C MET A 12 -17.73 3.06 2.18
N GLY A 13 -18.60 3.50 1.26
CA GLY A 13 -18.52 4.80 0.59
C GLY A 13 -17.68 4.83 -0.68
N PHE A 14 -17.38 3.67 -1.28
CA PHE A 14 -16.59 3.58 -2.52
C PHE A 14 -17.48 3.36 -3.76
N ASP A 15 -17.18 4.05 -4.85
CA ASP A 15 -17.81 3.82 -6.15
C ASP A 15 -17.07 2.72 -6.91
N ALA A 16 -17.63 1.51 -6.88
CA ALA A 16 -17.07 0.33 -7.55
C ALA A 16 -17.11 0.41 -9.10
N SER A 17 -17.72 1.43 -9.69
CA SER A 17 -17.78 1.64 -11.14
C SER A 17 -16.68 2.57 -11.67
N ASN A 18 -15.99 3.30 -10.79
CA ASN A 18 -14.93 4.22 -11.15
C ASN A 18 -13.58 3.50 -11.24
N ARG A 19 -13.22 3.04 -12.45
CA ARG A 19 -11.95 2.35 -12.77
C ARG A 19 -10.77 3.29 -13.03
N GLY A 20 -10.90 4.58 -12.70
CA GLY A 20 -9.90 5.61 -13.02
C GLY A 20 -8.58 5.43 -12.25
N ASP A 21 -8.61 4.73 -11.11
CA ASP A 21 -7.48 4.49 -10.21
C ASP A 21 -7.54 3.05 -9.66
N ASP A 22 -7.31 2.04 -10.52
CA ASP A 22 -7.33 0.61 -10.16
C ASP A 22 -6.15 0.17 -9.25
N ALA A 23 -5.81 0.99 -8.25
CA ALA A 23 -5.13 0.58 -7.02
C ALA A 23 -5.94 1.15 -5.85
N VAL A 24 -6.75 0.30 -5.22
CA VAL A 24 -7.50 0.62 -4.00
C VAL A 24 -6.50 0.85 -2.87
N TYR A 25 -6.00 2.08 -2.73
CA TYR A 25 -5.30 2.53 -1.53
C TYR A 25 -6.35 2.85 -0.47
N VAL A 26 -6.59 1.93 0.46
CA VAL A 26 -7.23 2.25 1.76
C VAL A 26 -6.19 2.97 2.65
N PHE A 27 -5.59 4.03 2.13
CA PHE A 27 -5.01 5.09 2.93
C PHE A 27 -5.54 6.38 2.34
N ARG A 28 -6.55 6.93 3.02
CA ARG A 28 -6.90 8.34 2.88
C ARG A 28 -5.58 9.11 2.86
N LYS A 29 -5.21 9.69 1.72
CA LYS A 29 -4.12 10.67 1.65
C LYS A 29 -4.42 11.66 2.77
N PRO A 30 -3.56 11.82 3.79
CA PRO A 30 -3.82 12.82 4.82
C PRO A 30 -4.09 14.11 4.08
N SER A 31 -5.25 14.73 4.33
CA SER A 31 -5.55 16.06 3.83
C SER A 31 -4.32 16.93 4.06
N ASP A 32 -3.97 17.78 3.08
CA ASP A 32 -2.72 18.54 3.01
C ASP A 32 -2.42 19.43 4.24
N SER A 33 -3.27 19.43 5.25
CA SER A 33 -2.98 19.89 6.59
C SER A 33 -2.49 18.72 7.46
N ASN A 34 -1.18 18.62 7.71
CA ASN A 34 -0.67 18.39 9.07
C ASN A 34 0.83 18.69 9.18
N ALA A 35 1.08 19.76 9.93
CA ALA A 35 2.23 20.01 10.79
C ALA A 35 3.25 18.86 10.93
N ARG A 36 4.47 19.08 10.41
CA ARG A 36 5.79 18.60 10.88
C ARG A 36 6.75 18.39 9.69
N GLY A 37 7.17 19.45 8.99
CA GLY A 37 8.34 19.39 8.09
C GLY A 37 8.39 18.25 7.06
N VAL A 38 7.23 17.68 6.68
CA VAL A 38 7.14 16.55 5.76
C VAL A 38 7.22 17.09 4.34
N THR A 39 8.16 16.59 3.55
CA THR A 39 8.24 16.92 2.12
C THR A 39 6.99 16.41 1.40
N SER A 40 6.40 17.23 0.53
CA SER A 40 5.29 16.79 -0.29
C SER A 40 5.71 15.62 -1.19
N ALA A 41 4.74 14.82 -1.67
CA ALA A 41 5.04 13.74 -2.61
C ALA A 41 5.82 14.23 -3.84
N ALA A 42 5.52 15.45 -4.32
CA ALA A 42 6.23 16.09 -5.41
C ALA A 42 7.69 16.41 -5.06
N GLN A 43 7.97 16.89 -3.85
CA GLN A 43 9.34 17.15 -3.38
C GLN A 43 10.15 15.87 -3.24
N SER A 44 9.55 14.82 -2.67
CA SER A 44 10.19 13.50 -2.55
C SER A 44 10.49 12.90 -3.92
N ALA A 45 9.55 13.00 -4.88
CA ALA A 45 9.77 12.53 -6.25
C ALA A 45 10.88 13.31 -6.97
N ALA A 46 10.90 14.65 -6.83
CA ALA A 46 11.94 15.49 -7.41
C ALA A 46 13.34 15.16 -6.85
N TYR A 47 13.44 14.94 -5.53
CA TYR A 47 14.68 14.53 -4.89
C TYR A 47 15.19 13.20 -5.45
N TRP A 48 14.35 12.16 -5.47
CA TRP A 48 14.77 10.84 -5.96
C TRP A 48 15.10 10.84 -7.45
N ARG A 49 14.41 11.65 -8.26
CA ARG A 49 14.77 11.85 -9.67
C ARG A 49 16.18 12.42 -9.84
N ALA A 50 16.58 13.38 -9.02
CA ALA A 50 17.93 13.94 -9.07
C ALA A 50 18.99 12.89 -8.71
N GLN A 51 18.73 12.05 -7.69
CA GLN A 51 19.63 10.96 -7.31
C GLN A 51 19.79 9.92 -8.42
N HIS A 52 18.68 9.55 -9.08
CA HIS A 52 18.71 8.62 -10.23
C HIS A 52 19.55 9.12 -11.39
N ILE A 53 19.41 10.40 -11.76
CA ILE A 53 20.22 11.01 -12.82
C ILE A 53 21.71 10.99 -12.42
N GLY A 54 22.01 11.11 -11.13
CA GLY A 54 23.35 10.96 -10.56
C GLY A 54 23.86 9.51 -10.45
N GLY A 55 23.11 8.52 -10.92
CA GLY A 55 23.49 7.11 -10.90
C GLY A 55 23.21 6.38 -9.57
N ILE A 56 22.51 7.01 -8.63
CA ILE A 56 22.09 6.39 -7.37
C ILE A 56 20.67 5.86 -7.54
N VAL A 57 20.53 4.54 -7.52
CA VAL A 57 19.23 3.84 -7.56
C VAL A 57 18.96 3.23 -6.18
N PRO A 58 17.98 3.74 -5.42
CA PRO A 58 17.58 3.16 -4.14
C PRO A 58 16.98 1.76 -4.31
N ASP A 59 17.03 0.95 -3.26
CA ASP A 59 16.22 -0.26 -3.18
C ASP A 59 14.75 0.14 -2.89
N TYR A 60 13.99 0.35 -3.96
CA TYR A 60 12.57 0.71 -3.86
C TYR A 60 11.74 -0.35 -3.16
N GLU A 61 12.11 -1.62 -3.31
CA GLU A 61 11.39 -2.73 -2.71
C GLU A 61 11.55 -2.72 -1.19
N GLU A 62 12.73 -2.34 -0.69
CA GLU A 62 12.98 -2.15 0.73
C GLU A 62 12.20 -0.94 1.28
N ILE A 63 12.29 0.20 0.61
CA ILE A 63 11.58 1.43 1.02
C ILE A 63 10.07 1.20 1.07
N LEU A 64 9.50 0.49 0.08
CA LEU A 64 8.08 0.12 0.07
C LEU A 64 7.75 -0.83 1.22
N SER A 65 8.61 -1.81 1.48
CA SER A 65 8.42 -2.78 2.57
C SER A 65 8.42 -2.13 3.96
N GLU A 66 9.27 -1.13 4.21
CA GLU A 66 9.26 -0.32 5.43
C GLU A 66 7.99 0.53 5.55
N GLY A 67 7.48 1.02 4.42
CA GLY A 67 6.24 1.79 4.36
C GLY A 67 5.04 1.03 4.96
N PHE A 68 4.97 -0.29 4.77
CA PHE A 68 3.87 -1.12 5.28
C PHE A 68 3.74 -1.08 6.81
N GLU A 69 4.82 -0.87 7.56
CA GLU A 69 4.79 -0.82 9.03
C GLU A 69 3.94 0.34 9.56
N ARG A 70 3.79 1.40 8.78
CA ARG A 70 2.97 2.57 9.15
C ARG A 70 1.48 2.25 9.14
N PHE A 71 1.11 1.14 8.51
CA PHE A 71 -0.22 0.89 7.99
C PHE A 71 -0.81 -0.43 8.45
N VAL A 72 -0.01 -1.49 8.46
CA VAL A 72 -0.42 -2.84 8.85
C VAL A 72 -0.25 -3.01 10.35
N ARG A 73 -1.22 -3.66 10.99
CA ARG A 73 -1.21 -3.98 12.42
C ARG A 73 -1.35 -5.50 12.62
N PRO A 74 -0.87 -6.03 13.76
CA PRO A 74 -1.13 -7.42 14.13
C PRO A 74 -2.64 -7.70 14.17
N GLY A 75 -3.06 -8.82 13.59
CA GLY A 75 -4.47 -9.20 13.46
C GLY A 75 -5.14 -8.79 12.14
N ASP A 76 -4.52 -7.91 11.35
CA ASP A 76 -5.11 -7.46 10.09
C ASP A 76 -5.21 -8.59 9.05
N VAL A 77 -6.15 -8.42 8.11
CA VAL A 77 -6.21 -9.21 6.88
C VAL A 77 -5.67 -8.37 5.74
N VAL A 78 -4.61 -8.84 5.10
CA VAL A 78 -3.93 -8.16 3.99
C VAL A 78 -3.96 -9.03 2.73
N ILE A 79 -4.06 -8.36 1.58
CA ILE A 79 -4.03 -8.98 0.26
C ILE A 79 -2.83 -8.43 -0.49
N ASP A 80 -2.00 -9.32 -1.01
CA ASP A 80 -0.87 -9.00 -1.90
C ASP A 80 -1.18 -9.53 -3.30
N VAL A 81 -1.31 -8.63 -4.27
CA VAL A 81 -1.66 -8.96 -5.66
C VAL A 81 -0.42 -8.75 -6.52
N GLY A 82 0.08 -9.82 -7.14
CA GLY A 82 1.38 -9.82 -7.81
C GLY A 82 2.51 -10.14 -6.84
N VAL A 83 2.36 -11.25 -6.11
CA VAL A 83 3.31 -11.69 -5.07
C VAL A 83 4.74 -11.83 -5.60
N ASN A 84 4.91 -12.16 -6.88
CA ASN A 84 6.22 -12.37 -7.51
C ASN A 84 7.09 -13.32 -6.65
N GLN A 85 8.30 -12.91 -6.27
CA GLN A 85 9.21 -13.66 -5.40
C GLN A 85 8.83 -13.62 -3.91
N GLY A 86 7.74 -12.97 -3.54
CA GLY A 86 7.20 -12.94 -2.18
C GLY A 86 7.94 -12.03 -1.21
N ARG A 87 8.75 -11.08 -1.71
CA ARG A 87 9.52 -10.14 -0.86
C ARG A 87 8.58 -9.32 0.04
N HIS A 88 7.56 -8.71 -0.53
CA HIS A 88 6.55 -7.95 0.21
C HIS A 88 5.61 -8.87 1.01
N PHE A 89 5.15 -9.96 0.40
CA PHE A 89 4.29 -10.93 1.05
C PHE A 89 4.86 -11.45 2.38
N LYS A 90 6.17 -11.71 2.43
CA LYS A 90 6.85 -12.13 3.66
C LYS A 90 6.75 -11.07 4.74
N LYS A 91 7.04 -9.80 4.42
CA LYS A 91 6.94 -8.69 5.36
C LYS A 91 5.51 -8.48 5.86
N LEU A 92 4.54 -8.54 4.95
CA LEU A 92 3.12 -8.44 5.28
C LEU A 92 2.68 -9.57 6.23
N LYS A 93 3.10 -10.81 5.96
CA LYS A 93 2.85 -11.97 6.82
C LYS A 93 3.45 -11.80 8.22
N GLU A 94 4.66 -11.25 8.31
CA GLU A 94 5.30 -10.94 9.59
C GLU A 94 4.52 -9.88 10.38
N LEU A 95 4.09 -8.80 9.70
CA LEU A 95 3.38 -7.68 10.33
C LEU A 95 1.99 -8.06 10.85
N VAL A 96 1.20 -8.83 10.09
CA VAL A 96 -0.14 -9.26 10.54
C VAL A 96 -0.08 -10.28 11.67
N GLY A 97 1.04 -11.00 11.83
CA GLY A 97 1.26 -11.94 12.91
C GLY A 97 0.28 -13.14 12.94
N PRO A 98 0.31 -13.96 14.00
CA PRO A 98 -0.44 -15.21 14.07
C PRO A 98 -1.96 -15.03 14.19
N ALA A 99 -2.42 -13.86 14.65
CA ALA A 99 -3.85 -13.54 14.74
C ALA A 99 -4.43 -12.99 13.43
N GLY A 100 -3.57 -12.58 12.49
CA GLY A 100 -3.96 -11.99 11.21
C GLY A 100 -3.89 -12.97 10.05
N ARG A 101 -4.05 -12.45 8.83
CA ARG A 101 -4.02 -13.25 7.60
C ARG A 101 -3.41 -12.47 6.45
N ALA A 102 -2.41 -13.04 5.79
CA ALA A 102 -1.89 -12.55 4.52
C ALA A 102 -2.33 -13.49 3.39
N ILE A 103 -2.94 -12.95 2.35
CA ILE A 103 -3.43 -13.70 1.18
C ILE A 103 -2.68 -13.18 -0.05
N GLY A 104 -1.97 -14.08 -0.73
CA GLY A 104 -1.15 -13.73 -1.89
C GLY A 104 -1.73 -14.30 -3.18
N PHE A 105 -1.69 -13.51 -4.25
CA PHE A 105 -2.08 -13.91 -5.60
C PHE A 105 -0.93 -13.68 -6.60
N GLU A 106 -0.66 -14.67 -7.45
CA GLU A 106 0.28 -14.60 -8.58
C GLU A 106 -0.31 -15.45 -9.74
N PRO A 107 -0.14 -15.07 -11.02
CA PRO A 107 -0.55 -15.88 -12.18
C PRO A 107 0.17 -17.24 -12.31
#